data_AF-A0A945KGJ1-F1
#
_entry.id   AF-A0A945KGJ1-F1
#
_cell.length_a   1.000
_cell.length_b   1.000
_cell.length_c   1.000
_cell.angle_alpha   90.00
_cell.angle_beta   90.00
_cell.angle_gamma   90.00
#
_symmetry.space_group_name_H-M   'P 1'
#
loop_
_entity.id
_entity.type
_entity.pdbx_description
1 polymer ?
#
loop_
_entity_poly.entity_id
_entity_poly.type
_entity_poly.pdbx_seq_one_letter_code
_entity_poly.pdbx_strand_id
1 'polypeptide(L)'
;MRFPRFTLPLIFALSTSSLSAAQTLSVVDLTEGMTTTIQIEGCGAGERVQLAYSLAGVGPISTSYGQVDLSHPIVTPPVLTADSQGVAALQASVPQGSGGLAVWFHAVNLTTAQLTNSLAEVIASAPAGMVLVPAGQFVMGDHAGIGQADELPLHTVALDGFWMDACEVTTQAYVDFLNTAHSLGEVVVQQGVVYGAPNGKLYCDTFVSNYDSRIEWNGSVFSSARGKKNHPMLKVSWYGSCAFSNWRSLQEGLLPCYDLNTWVCDFSANGFRLATEAEWEYA
;
A
#
# COMPACT_ATOMS: atom_id res chain seq x y z
N MET A 1 -78.95 -13.72 14.54
CA MET A 1 -79.32 -12.80 13.43
C MET A 1 -78.21 -12.86 12.38
N ARG A 2 -78.54 -13.19 11.11
CA ARG A 2 -77.70 -13.01 9.90
C ARG A 2 -77.79 -11.53 9.48
N PHE A 3 -76.75 -10.79 9.09
CA PHE A 3 -75.96 -10.73 7.84
C PHE A 3 -75.00 -9.48 7.97
N PRO A 4 -74.10 -9.11 7.03
CA PRO A 4 -73.20 -9.84 6.11
C PRO A 4 -71.72 -9.31 6.12
N ARG A 5 -70.90 -9.90 5.24
CA ARG A 5 -69.49 -9.62 4.90
C ARG A 5 -69.22 -8.20 4.38
N PHE A 6 -68.04 -7.65 4.66
CA PHE A 6 -67.20 -6.93 3.68
C PHE A 6 -65.71 -7.21 3.94
N THR A 7 -65.11 -8.02 3.07
CA THR A 7 -63.65 -8.16 2.92
C THR A 7 -63.23 -7.27 1.75
N LEU A 8 -62.42 -6.24 2.01
CA LEU A 8 -61.56 -5.63 0.99
C LEU A 8 -60.13 -6.13 1.25
N PRO A 9 -59.43 -6.73 0.27
CA PRO A 9 -57.99 -6.83 0.32
C PRO A 9 -57.41 -5.52 -0.20
N LEU A 10 -56.77 -4.74 0.68
CA LEU A 10 -55.92 -3.64 0.28
C LEU A 10 -54.63 -4.25 -0.29
N ILE A 11 -54.61 -4.47 -1.60
CA ILE A 11 -53.38 -4.81 -2.33
C ILE A 11 -52.53 -3.54 -2.35
N PHE A 12 -51.62 -3.39 -1.39
CA PHE A 12 -50.47 -2.52 -1.58
C PHE A 12 -49.57 -3.19 -2.61
N ALA A 13 -49.60 -2.68 -3.84
CA ALA A 13 -48.51 -2.88 -4.77
C ALA A 13 -47.26 -2.23 -4.14
N LEU A 14 -46.42 -3.05 -3.49
CA LEU A 14 -45.03 -2.68 -3.25
C LEU A 14 -44.38 -2.54 -4.62
N SER A 15 -44.33 -1.31 -5.13
CA SER A 15 -43.35 -0.95 -6.13
C SER A 15 -42.00 -1.22 -5.47
N THR A 16 -41.33 -2.28 -5.89
CA THR A 16 -39.90 -2.41 -5.70
C THR A 16 -39.24 -1.34 -6.56
N SER A 17 -39.26 -0.09 -6.09
CA SER A 17 -38.21 0.84 -6.45
C SER A 17 -36.95 0.19 -5.88
N SER A 18 -36.19 -0.48 -6.74
CA SER A 18 -34.82 -0.82 -6.42
C SER A 18 -34.17 0.49 -5.97
N LEU A 19 -33.89 0.62 -4.67
CA LEU A 19 -32.91 1.60 -4.23
C LEU A 19 -31.67 1.28 -5.08
N SER A 20 -31.31 2.18 -5.99
CA SER A 20 -29.97 2.16 -6.57
C SER A 20 -29.02 2.13 -5.39
N ALA A 21 -28.13 1.14 -5.33
CA ALA A 21 -27.06 1.15 -4.33
C ALA A 21 -26.35 2.51 -4.45
N ALA A 22 -26.03 3.14 -3.31
CA ALA A 22 -25.35 4.42 -3.31
C ALA A 22 -24.00 4.25 -4.02
N GLN A 23 -23.73 5.10 -5.01
CA GLN A 23 -22.48 5.06 -5.75
C GLN A 23 -21.33 5.43 -4.81
N THR A 24 -20.29 4.63 -4.79
CA THR A 24 -19.17 4.76 -3.85
C THR A 24 -17.93 5.17 -4.61
N LEU A 25 -17.27 6.24 -4.16
CA LEU A 25 -16.00 6.72 -4.64
C LEU A 25 -14.88 6.29 -3.69
N SER A 26 -13.85 5.67 -4.25
CA SER A 26 -12.63 5.24 -3.56
C SER A 26 -11.39 5.63 -4.35
N VAL A 27 -10.26 5.73 -3.64
CA VAL A 27 -8.95 6.03 -4.21
C VAL A 27 -7.97 5.00 -3.66
N VAL A 28 -7.14 4.44 -4.54
CA VAL A 28 -6.15 3.41 -4.21
C VAL A 28 -4.76 3.90 -4.65
N ASP A 29 -3.74 3.64 -3.83
CA ASP A 29 -2.34 3.97 -4.10
C ASP A 29 -2.06 5.47 -4.34
N LEU A 30 -2.67 6.35 -3.53
CA LEU A 30 -2.42 7.79 -3.58
C LEU A 30 -1.09 8.16 -2.91
N THR A 31 0.00 7.75 -3.54
CA THR A 31 1.38 8.03 -3.10
C THR A 31 2.07 8.88 -4.15
N GLU A 32 2.83 9.89 -3.75
CA GLU A 32 3.55 10.75 -4.70
C GLU A 32 4.45 9.92 -5.63
N GLY A 33 4.57 10.33 -6.89
CA GLY A 33 5.36 9.62 -7.90
C GLY A 33 4.74 8.32 -8.44
N MET A 34 3.72 7.77 -7.78
CA MET A 34 3.09 6.50 -8.17
C MET A 34 1.89 6.70 -9.10
N THR A 35 1.38 5.61 -9.67
CA THR A 35 0.06 5.62 -10.33
C THR A 35 -1.01 5.31 -9.30
N THR A 36 -1.98 6.21 -9.17
CA THR A 36 -3.18 6.01 -8.34
C THR A 36 -4.35 5.57 -9.20
N THR A 37 -5.25 4.76 -8.63
CA THR A 37 -6.53 4.41 -9.25
C THR A 37 -7.67 5.02 -8.46
N ILE A 38 -8.51 5.80 -9.12
CA ILE A 38 -9.74 6.39 -8.57
C ILE A 38 -10.92 5.61 -9.15
N GLN A 39 -11.77 5.06 -8.30
CA GLN A 39 -12.89 4.21 -8.71
C GLN A 39 -14.22 4.77 -8.22
N ILE A 40 -15.23 4.63 -9.07
CA ILE A 40 -16.64 4.89 -8.75
C ILE A 40 -17.42 3.61 -9.03
N GLU A 41 -17.87 2.97 -7.97
CA GLU A 41 -18.61 1.72 -7.99
C GLU A 41 -20.12 1.96 -7.80
N GLY A 42 -20.94 0.98 -8.17
CA GLY A 42 -22.39 1.04 -8.03
C GLY A 42 -23.10 1.82 -9.15
N CYS A 43 -22.41 2.07 -10.27
CA CYS A 43 -23.04 2.60 -11.48
C CYS A 43 -23.76 1.49 -12.26
N GLY A 44 -24.70 1.86 -13.12
CA GLY A 44 -25.19 1.00 -14.19
C GLY A 44 -24.16 0.90 -15.32
N ALA A 45 -24.13 -0.24 -16.02
CA ALA A 45 -23.22 -0.43 -17.15
C ALA A 45 -23.45 0.60 -18.26
N GLY A 46 -22.37 1.25 -18.72
CA GLY A 46 -22.42 2.31 -19.72
C GLY A 46 -22.86 3.68 -19.20
N GLU A 47 -23.15 3.82 -17.91
CA GLU A 47 -23.46 5.12 -17.31
C GLU A 47 -22.22 6.03 -17.29
N ARG A 48 -22.46 7.33 -17.34
CA ARG A 48 -21.41 8.34 -17.45
C ARG A 48 -21.17 9.00 -16.10
N VAL A 49 -19.91 9.14 -15.70
CA VAL A 49 -19.53 9.70 -14.40
C VAL A 49 -18.56 10.86 -14.60
N GLN A 50 -18.83 12.00 -13.96
CA GLN A 50 -17.91 13.14 -13.89
C GLN A 50 -17.24 13.13 -12.53
N LEU A 51 -15.95 12.81 -12.52
CA LEU A 51 -15.07 12.99 -11.37
C LEU A 51 -14.65 14.46 -11.25
N ALA A 52 -14.50 14.94 -10.03
CA ALA A 52 -13.93 16.23 -9.69
C ALA A 52 -13.03 16.08 -8.46
N TYR A 53 -11.95 16.87 -8.41
CA TYR A 53 -11.12 16.98 -7.22
C TYR A 53 -10.63 18.41 -6.99
N SER A 54 -10.22 18.69 -5.76
CA SER A 54 -9.64 19.96 -5.34
C SER A 54 -8.44 19.72 -4.42
N LEU A 55 -7.50 20.66 -4.43
CA LEU A 55 -6.39 20.77 -3.48
C LEU A 55 -6.55 21.96 -2.53
N ALA A 56 -7.65 22.72 -2.65
CA ALA A 56 -7.84 23.98 -1.94
C ALA A 56 -8.69 23.85 -0.67
N GLY A 57 -9.46 22.77 -0.53
CA GLY A 57 -10.28 22.52 0.64
C GLY A 57 -11.57 21.76 0.34
N VAL A 58 -12.29 21.48 1.43
CA VAL A 58 -13.53 20.68 1.49
C VAL A 58 -14.78 21.41 0.99
N GLY A 59 -14.67 22.61 0.41
CA GLY A 59 -15.85 23.40 0.03
C GLY A 59 -16.69 23.86 1.24
N PRO A 60 -18.04 23.86 1.17
CA PRO A 60 -18.87 23.32 0.08
C PRO A 60 -19.10 24.32 -1.06
N ILE A 61 -19.42 23.79 -2.24
CA ILE A 61 -19.95 24.54 -3.38
C ILE A 61 -21.32 24.01 -3.80
N SER A 62 -22.18 24.92 -4.24
CA SER A 62 -23.50 24.56 -4.78
C SER A 62 -23.40 24.25 -6.27
N THR A 63 -23.93 23.11 -6.69
CA THR A 63 -24.00 22.69 -8.09
C THR A 63 -25.45 22.40 -8.49
N SER A 64 -25.70 22.16 -9.78
CA SER A 64 -27.00 21.68 -10.26
C SER A 64 -27.37 20.28 -9.74
N TYR A 65 -26.40 19.55 -9.16
CA TYR A 65 -26.56 18.18 -8.66
C TYR A 65 -26.64 18.10 -7.13
N GLY A 66 -26.45 19.22 -6.43
CA GLY A 66 -26.40 19.29 -4.97
C GLY A 66 -25.17 20.02 -4.44
N GLN A 67 -24.97 19.96 -3.12
CA GLN A 67 -23.75 20.44 -2.49
C GLN A 67 -22.61 19.45 -2.75
N VAL A 68 -21.45 19.98 -3.08
CA VAL A 68 -20.22 19.23 -3.33
C VAL A 68 -19.14 19.76 -2.40
N ASP A 69 -18.44 18.86 -1.71
CA ASP A 69 -17.43 19.20 -0.71
C ASP A 69 -16.06 19.49 -1.35
N LEU A 70 -16.02 20.49 -2.24
CA LEU A 70 -14.83 20.93 -2.96
C LEU A 70 -14.72 22.46 -2.96
N SER A 71 -13.52 23.00 -2.76
CA SER A 71 -13.21 24.43 -2.94
C SER A 71 -12.59 24.70 -4.31
N HIS A 72 -12.79 25.90 -4.87
CA HIS A 72 -12.04 26.30 -6.07
C HIS A 72 -10.53 26.47 -5.78
N PRO A 73 -9.63 26.18 -6.75
CA PRO A 73 -9.92 25.63 -8.07
C PRO A 73 -10.29 24.14 -8.03
N ILE A 74 -11.26 23.76 -8.88
CA ILE A 74 -11.73 22.39 -9.03
C ILE A 74 -11.25 21.87 -10.37
N VAL A 75 -10.62 20.71 -10.36
CA VAL A 75 -10.18 20.01 -11.55
C VAL A 75 -11.18 18.91 -11.88
N THR A 76 -11.62 18.86 -13.13
CA THR A 76 -12.55 17.85 -13.64
C THR A 76 -11.88 17.06 -14.75
N PRO A 77 -11.38 15.84 -14.47
CA PRO A 77 -10.88 14.95 -15.51
C PRO A 77 -11.95 14.63 -16.57
N PRO A 78 -11.58 13.99 -17.71
CA PRO A 78 -12.55 13.53 -18.69
C PRO A 78 -13.65 12.66 -18.09
N VAL A 79 -14.86 12.77 -18.63
CA VAL A 79 -16.00 11.95 -18.21
C VAL A 79 -15.69 10.47 -18.42
N LEU A 80 -15.87 9.69 -17.36
CA LEU A 80 -15.67 8.24 -17.35
C LEU A 80 -16.96 7.53 -17.77
N THR A 81 -16.83 6.30 -18.28
CA THR A 81 -17.95 5.42 -18.60
C THR A 81 -17.81 4.15 -17.77
N ALA A 82 -18.87 3.79 -17.05
CA ALA A 82 -18.90 2.59 -16.24
C ALA A 82 -18.86 1.32 -17.13
N ASP A 83 -18.08 0.35 -16.71
CA ASP A 83 -17.93 -0.93 -17.40
C ASP A 83 -19.14 -1.87 -17.18
N SER A 84 -19.04 -3.11 -17.63
CA SER A 84 -20.09 -4.11 -17.45
C SER A 84 -20.40 -4.48 -15.99
N GLN A 85 -19.47 -4.22 -15.07
CA GLN A 85 -19.61 -4.46 -13.64
C GLN A 85 -20.12 -3.21 -12.90
N GLY A 86 -20.35 -2.11 -13.61
CA GLY A 86 -20.81 -0.86 -13.00
C GLY A 86 -19.70 -0.05 -12.35
N VAL A 87 -18.44 -0.27 -12.76
CA VAL A 87 -17.28 0.45 -12.24
C VAL A 87 -16.78 1.44 -13.28
N ALA A 88 -16.66 2.71 -12.90
CA ALA A 88 -15.95 3.73 -13.66
C ALA A 88 -14.62 4.03 -12.96
N ALA A 89 -13.49 3.85 -13.65
CA ALA A 89 -12.17 4.04 -13.06
C ALA A 89 -11.29 5.02 -13.87
N LEU A 90 -10.46 5.77 -13.15
CA LEU A 90 -9.40 6.62 -13.71
C LEU A 90 -8.07 6.22 -13.10
N GLN A 91 -7.09 5.89 -13.95
CA GLN A 91 -5.69 5.80 -13.54
C GLN A 91 -4.99 7.13 -13.82
N ALA A 92 -4.26 7.64 -12.84
CA ALA A 92 -3.52 8.90 -12.96
C ALA A 92 -2.17 8.80 -12.24
N SER A 93 -1.15 9.47 -12.77
CA SER A 93 0.13 9.61 -12.07
C SER A 93 0.04 10.72 -11.04
N VAL A 94 0.49 10.45 -9.82
CA VAL A 94 0.59 11.42 -8.73
C VAL A 94 1.94 12.14 -8.87
N PRO A 95 1.99 13.48 -8.95
CA PRO A 95 3.25 14.20 -9.10
C PRO A 95 4.21 13.97 -7.94
N GLN A 96 5.51 13.85 -8.22
CA GLN A 96 6.54 13.79 -7.17
C GLN A 96 6.64 15.15 -6.43
N GLY A 97 6.84 15.13 -5.11
CA GLY A 97 6.88 16.32 -4.26
C GLY A 97 5.50 16.81 -3.80
N SER A 98 4.45 16.02 -4.03
CA SER A 98 3.07 16.32 -3.61
C SER A 98 2.69 15.64 -2.29
N GLY A 99 3.59 14.87 -1.70
CA GLY A 99 3.41 14.23 -0.39
C GLY A 99 2.95 15.20 0.69
N GLY A 100 1.97 14.78 1.48
CA GLY A 100 1.35 15.56 2.55
C GLY A 100 0.27 16.54 2.10
N LEU A 101 0.04 16.72 0.79
CA LEU A 101 -1.09 17.51 0.31
C LEU A 101 -2.41 16.77 0.50
N ALA A 102 -3.40 17.45 1.05
CA ALA A 102 -4.77 16.96 1.10
C ALA A 102 -5.45 17.13 -0.27
N VAL A 103 -6.19 16.10 -0.68
CA VAL A 103 -6.97 16.07 -1.91
C VAL A 103 -8.40 15.71 -1.55
N TRP A 104 -9.34 16.54 -1.98
CA TRP A 104 -10.76 16.31 -1.83
C TRP A 104 -11.33 15.84 -3.16
N PHE A 105 -12.09 14.75 -3.15
CA PHE A 105 -12.70 14.14 -4.32
C PHE A 105 -14.22 14.09 -4.16
N HIS A 106 -14.90 14.27 -5.29
CA HIS A 106 -16.32 13.99 -5.41
C HIS A 106 -16.60 13.57 -6.85
N ALA A 107 -17.61 12.74 -7.07
CA ALA A 107 -18.08 12.40 -8.40
C ALA A 107 -19.60 12.44 -8.48
N VAL A 108 -20.10 12.72 -9.68
CA VAL A 108 -21.52 12.66 -10.02
C VAL A 108 -21.74 11.70 -11.18
N ASN A 109 -22.74 10.83 -11.06
CA ASN A 109 -23.25 10.09 -12.19
C ASN A 109 -24.18 10.99 -13.00
N LEU A 110 -23.80 11.27 -14.24
CA LEU A 110 -24.50 12.17 -15.15
C LEU A 110 -25.79 11.56 -15.71
N THR A 111 -25.95 10.24 -15.65
CA THR A 111 -27.17 9.55 -16.08
C THR A 111 -28.25 9.64 -15.00
N THR A 112 -27.89 9.40 -13.73
CA THR A 112 -28.84 9.37 -12.60
C THR A 112 -28.90 10.69 -11.83
N ALA A 113 -28.01 11.64 -12.13
CA ALA A 113 -27.80 12.88 -11.39
C ALA A 113 -27.52 12.66 -9.89
N GLN A 114 -26.94 11.51 -9.52
CA GLN A 114 -26.59 11.17 -8.15
C GLN A 114 -25.14 11.51 -7.85
N LEU A 115 -24.92 12.15 -6.70
CA LEU A 115 -23.59 12.36 -6.13
C LEU A 115 -23.12 11.11 -5.39
N THR A 116 -21.83 10.85 -5.47
CA THR A 116 -21.12 9.85 -4.64
C THR A 116 -20.90 10.37 -3.21
N ASN A 117 -20.25 9.58 -2.35
CA ASN A 117 -19.68 10.10 -1.12
C ASN A 117 -18.60 11.16 -1.40
N SER A 118 -18.48 12.13 -0.50
CA SER A 118 -17.29 12.97 -0.42
C SER A 118 -16.12 12.14 0.10
N LEU A 119 -14.93 12.32 -0.47
CA LEU A 119 -13.72 11.64 0.00
C LEU A 119 -12.60 12.67 0.17
N ALA A 120 -11.90 12.61 1.29
CA ALA A 120 -10.72 13.43 1.54
C ALA A 120 -9.55 12.49 1.85
N GLU A 121 -8.51 12.57 1.05
CA GLU A 121 -7.29 11.79 1.21
C GLU A 121 -6.10 12.72 1.38
N VAL A 122 -5.00 12.19 1.90
CA VAL A 122 -3.70 12.87 1.91
C VAL A 122 -2.76 12.07 1.05
N ILE A 123 -2.07 12.73 0.12
CA ILE A 123 -1.05 12.07 -0.70
C ILE A 123 0.04 11.57 0.22
N ALA A 124 0.30 10.26 0.21
CA ALA A 124 1.40 9.69 0.96
C ALA A 124 2.73 10.19 0.38
N SER A 125 3.61 10.68 1.26
CA SER A 125 4.97 11.07 0.88
C SER A 125 5.83 9.86 0.55
N ALA A 126 6.89 10.08 -0.22
CA ALA A 126 7.92 9.09 -0.47
C ALA A 126 8.47 8.55 0.86
N PRO A 127 8.61 7.23 1.01
CA PRO A 127 9.23 6.65 2.19
C PRO A 127 10.65 7.19 2.38
N ALA A 128 11.01 7.54 3.62
CA ALA A 128 12.30 8.15 3.90
C ALA A 128 13.45 7.21 3.50
N GLY A 129 14.42 7.73 2.73
CA GLY A 129 15.59 6.97 2.28
C GLY A 129 15.35 6.05 1.09
N MET A 130 14.15 6.06 0.50
CA MET A 130 13.83 5.30 -0.71
C MET A 130 13.81 6.16 -1.97
N VAL A 131 14.01 5.50 -3.11
CA VAL A 131 13.92 6.08 -4.45
C VAL A 131 12.81 5.37 -5.22
N LEU A 132 12.07 6.14 -6.01
CA LEU A 132 11.05 5.62 -6.90
C LEU A 132 11.72 4.94 -8.09
N VAL A 133 11.44 3.65 -8.26
CA VAL A 133 11.72 2.90 -9.48
C VAL A 133 10.45 2.97 -10.35
N PRO A 134 10.52 3.56 -11.55
CA PRO A 134 9.34 3.78 -12.38
C PRO A 134 8.78 2.46 -12.92
N ALA A 135 7.47 2.42 -13.20
CA ALA A 135 6.87 1.28 -13.90
C ALA A 135 7.51 1.07 -15.28
N GLY A 136 7.67 -0.18 -15.70
CA GLY A 136 8.32 -0.48 -16.96
C GLY A 136 8.37 -1.95 -17.33
N GLN A 137 9.02 -2.22 -18.46
CA GLN A 137 9.33 -3.58 -18.90
C GLN A 137 10.83 -3.68 -19.18
N PHE A 138 11.41 -4.82 -18.82
CA PHE A 138 12.79 -5.14 -19.14
C PHE A 138 12.93 -6.62 -19.48
N VAL A 139 14.06 -6.99 -20.09
CA VAL A 139 14.42 -8.39 -20.28
C VAL A 139 15.28 -8.78 -19.07
N MET A 140 14.90 -9.82 -18.35
CA MET A 140 15.59 -10.32 -17.17
C MET A 140 16.47 -11.52 -17.54
N GLY A 141 17.66 -11.62 -16.94
CA GLY A 141 18.61 -12.72 -17.09
C GLY A 141 19.94 -12.32 -17.76
N ASP A 142 20.75 -13.32 -18.10
CA ASP A 142 22.11 -13.11 -18.60
C ASP A 142 22.16 -12.61 -20.06
N HIS A 143 22.47 -11.33 -20.24
CA HIS A 143 22.65 -10.70 -21.55
C HIS A 143 24.05 -10.90 -22.14
N ALA A 144 25.03 -11.21 -21.31
CA ALA A 144 26.43 -11.26 -21.70
C ALA A 144 26.89 -12.68 -22.07
N GLY A 145 26.08 -13.70 -21.78
CA GLY A 145 26.41 -15.10 -22.05
C GLY A 145 27.53 -15.62 -21.13
N ILE A 146 27.72 -14.99 -19.98
CA ILE A 146 28.75 -15.34 -18.97
C ILE A 146 28.14 -15.81 -17.65
N GLY A 147 26.81 -15.77 -17.54
CA GLY A 147 26.03 -16.19 -16.38
C GLY A 147 25.93 -17.71 -16.26
N GLN A 148 25.36 -18.13 -15.14
CA GLN A 148 25.04 -19.53 -14.87
C GLN A 148 23.81 -20.00 -15.68
N ALA A 149 23.59 -21.31 -15.74
CA ALA A 149 22.50 -21.89 -16.52
C ALA A 149 21.10 -21.51 -15.98
N ASP A 150 20.98 -21.15 -14.70
CA ASP A 150 19.77 -20.68 -14.04
C ASP A 150 19.49 -19.19 -14.24
N GLU A 151 20.42 -18.43 -14.84
CA GLU A 151 20.22 -17.04 -15.27
C GLU A 151 19.57 -16.95 -16.68
N LEU A 152 19.13 -18.08 -17.23
CA LEU A 152 18.51 -18.23 -18.54
C LEU A 152 17.16 -18.98 -18.44
N PRO A 153 16.24 -18.79 -19.40
CA PRO A 153 16.35 -17.91 -20.56
C PRO A 153 16.09 -16.44 -20.23
N LEU A 154 16.63 -15.57 -21.09
CA LEU A 154 16.17 -14.18 -21.16
C LEU A 154 14.65 -14.15 -21.38
N HIS A 155 13.94 -13.42 -20.53
CA HIS A 155 12.49 -13.29 -20.61
C HIS A 155 12.05 -11.87 -20.23
N THR A 156 10.94 -11.39 -20.81
CA THR A 156 10.43 -10.05 -20.53
C THR A 156 9.59 -10.05 -19.27
N VAL A 157 9.89 -9.15 -18.34
CA VAL A 157 9.13 -8.89 -17.12
C VAL A 157 8.55 -7.47 -17.18
N ALA A 158 7.30 -7.32 -16.74
CA ALA A 158 6.65 -6.04 -16.55
C ALA A 158 6.46 -5.79 -15.05
N LEU A 159 6.84 -4.61 -14.58
CA LEU A 159 6.72 -4.18 -13.19
C LEU A 159 5.92 -2.88 -13.12
N ASP A 160 5.06 -2.77 -12.11
CA ASP A 160 4.52 -1.49 -11.68
C ASP A 160 5.62 -0.63 -11.05
N GLY A 161 5.34 0.65 -10.82
CA GLY A 161 6.27 1.51 -10.08
C GLY A 161 6.36 1.05 -8.63
N PHE A 162 7.53 1.14 -8.02
CA PHE A 162 7.73 0.79 -6.62
C PHE A 162 8.83 1.64 -5.98
N TRP A 163 8.84 1.68 -4.64
CA TRP A 163 9.90 2.34 -3.88
C TRP A 163 10.93 1.31 -3.42
N MET A 164 12.21 1.63 -3.54
CA MET A 164 13.31 0.80 -3.05
C MET A 164 14.28 1.64 -2.22
N ASP A 165 14.83 1.08 -1.14
CA ASP A 165 15.87 1.76 -0.36
C ASP A 165 17.05 2.12 -1.26
N ALA A 166 17.52 3.38 -1.17
CA ALA A 166 18.63 3.88 -1.98
C ALA A 166 19.99 3.21 -1.65
N CYS A 167 20.09 2.67 -0.44
CA CYS A 167 21.27 2.00 0.11
C CYS A 167 20.82 0.77 0.89
N GLU A 168 21.72 -0.19 1.12
CA GLU A 168 21.40 -1.31 2.00
C GLU A 168 21.07 -0.85 3.43
N VAL A 169 20.21 -1.61 4.11
CA VAL A 169 19.83 -1.36 5.51
C VAL A 169 21.07 -1.22 6.38
N THR A 170 21.17 -0.11 7.10
CA THR A 170 22.32 0.18 7.96
C THR A 170 22.31 -0.69 9.22
N THR A 171 23.50 -0.94 9.76
CA THR A 171 23.65 -1.65 11.03
C THR A 171 22.89 -0.93 12.16
N GLN A 172 22.90 0.40 12.19
CA GLN A 172 22.20 1.16 13.22
C GLN A 172 20.67 0.99 13.13
N ALA A 173 20.08 1.03 11.93
CA ALA A 173 18.65 0.82 11.77
C ALA A 173 18.23 -0.58 12.28
N TYR A 174 19.03 -1.61 12.00
CA TYR A 174 18.76 -2.96 12.49
C TYR A 174 18.96 -3.08 14.01
N VAL A 175 19.92 -2.36 14.61
CA VAL A 175 20.07 -2.27 16.08
C VAL A 175 18.84 -1.66 16.74
N ASP A 176 18.25 -0.62 16.14
CA ASP A 176 17.06 0.04 16.68
C ASP A 176 15.85 -0.91 16.67
N PHE A 177 15.71 -1.70 15.59
CA PHE A 177 14.78 -2.83 15.53
C PHE A 177 15.02 -3.84 16.65
N LEU A 178 16.25 -4.35 16.79
CA LEU A 178 16.55 -5.38 17.79
C LEU A 178 16.29 -4.90 19.22
N ASN A 179 16.63 -3.65 19.53
CA ASN A 179 16.37 -3.07 20.86
C ASN A 179 14.86 -2.92 21.12
N THR A 180 14.08 -2.51 20.12
CA THR A 180 12.61 -2.44 20.23
C THR A 180 12.04 -3.83 20.46
N ALA A 181 12.36 -4.78 19.59
CA ALA A 181 11.89 -6.17 19.67
C ALA A 181 12.30 -6.83 21.00
N HIS A 182 13.50 -6.54 21.50
CA HIS A 182 13.96 -7.09 22.78
C HIS A 182 13.16 -6.55 23.97
N SER A 183 12.88 -5.24 23.99
CA SER A 183 12.07 -4.64 25.04
C SER A 183 10.63 -5.17 25.08
N LEU A 184 10.12 -5.64 23.93
CA LEU A 184 8.82 -6.29 23.79
C LEU A 184 8.87 -7.80 24.05
N GLY A 185 10.05 -8.39 24.25
CA GLY A 185 10.22 -9.84 24.42
C GLY A 185 10.02 -10.64 23.13
N GLU A 186 10.10 -10.00 21.97
CA GLU A 186 9.90 -10.62 20.64
C GLU A 186 11.17 -11.27 20.09
N VAL A 187 12.33 -10.96 20.68
CA VAL A 187 13.60 -11.62 20.37
C VAL A 187 14.31 -12.11 21.63
N VAL A 188 15.01 -13.23 21.47
CA VAL A 188 15.86 -13.82 22.52
C VAL A 188 17.28 -14.04 21.97
N VAL A 189 18.27 -13.83 22.82
CA VAL A 189 19.67 -14.09 22.50
C VAL A 189 20.11 -15.40 23.13
N GLN A 190 20.59 -16.34 22.33
CA GLN A 190 21.09 -17.64 22.78
C GLN A 190 22.48 -17.87 22.19
N GLN A 191 23.49 -18.01 23.05
CA GLN A 191 24.89 -18.25 22.62
C GLN A 191 25.41 -17.22 21.59
N GLY A 192 25.01 -15.95 21.72
CA GLY A 192 25.40 -14.89 20.80
C GLY A 192 24.59 -14.82 19.50
N VAL A 193 23.57 -15.65 19.34
CA VAL A 193 22.68 -15.65 18.17
C VAL A 193 21.32 -15.09 18.57
N VAL A 194 20.74 -14.25 17.71
CA VAL A 194 19.41 -13.65 17.94
C VAL A 194 18.34 -14.48 17.23
N TYR A 195 17.32 -14.88 17.97
CA TYR A 195 16.16 -15.62 17.45
C TYR A 195 14.88 -14.83 17.70
N GLY A 196 13.92 -14.92 16.77
CA GLY A 196 12.54 -14.51 17.03
C GLY A 196 11.94 -15.40 18.12
N ALA A 197 11.54 -14.81 19.25
CA ALA A 197 10.99 -15.56 20.37
C ALA A 197 9.70 -16.31 20.02
N PRO A 198 8.75 -15.73 19.26
CA PRO A 198 7.50 -16.42 18.92
C PRO A 198 7.67 -17.58 17.93
N ASN A 199 8.64 -17.47 17.01
CA ASN A 199 8.77 -18.37 15.86
C ASN A 199 10.03 -19.27 15.90
N GLY A 200 10.96 -19.00 16.81
CA GLY A 200 12.21 -19.73 16.98
C GLY A 200 13.19 -19.62 15.80
N LYS A 201 12.97 -18.69 14.86
CA LYS A 201 13.83 -18.53 13.68
C LYS A 201 15.03 -17.67 13.99
N LEU A 202 16.18 -18.05 13.41
CA LEU A 202 17.39 -17.24 13.40
C LEU A 202 17.08 -15.90 12.73
N TYR A 203 17.32 -14.78 13.41
CA TYR A 203 17.20 -13.44 12.84
C TYR A 203 18.56 -12.90 12.41
N CYS A 204 19.55 -12.92 13.30
CA CYS A 204 20.92 -12.53 12.96
C CYS A 204 21.94 -13.10 13.95
N ASP A 205 23.19 -13.13 13.52
CA ASP A 205 24.33 -13.33 14.41
C ASP A 205 24.70 -12.03 15.13
N THR A 206 25.21 -12.14 16.36
CA THR A 206 26.00 -11.07 16.99
C THR A 206 27.49 -11.32 16.77
N PHE A 207 28.33 -10.35 17.12
CA PHE A 207 29.79 -10.47 17.07
C PHE A 207 30.30 -11.66 17.90
N VAL A 208 29.56 -12.07 18.95
CA VAL A 208 29.91 -13.21 19.79
C VAL A 208 29.77 -14.54 19.04
N SER A 209 28.72 -14.72 18.23
CA SER A 209 28.54 -15.95 17.44
C SER A 209 29.31 -15.92 16.12
N ASN A 210 29.51 -14.72 15.54
CA ASN A 210 30.19 -14.55 14.27
C ASN A 210 30.96 -13.22 14.22
N TYR A 211 32.29 -13.28 14.05
CA TYR A 211 33.16 -12.10 14.05
C TYR A 211 32.92 -11.13 12.87
N ASP A 212 32.25 -11.57 11.81
CA ASP A 212 31.85 -10.72 10.70
C ASP A 212 30.58 -9.91 11.01
N SER A 213 29.81 -10.30 12.03
CA SER A 213 28.61 -9.55 12.44
C SER A 213 28.99 -8.18 12.98
N ARG A 214 28.14 -7.20 12.72
CA ARG A 214 28.31 -5.81 13.17
C ARG A 214 27.44 -5.48 14.37
N ILE A 215 26.80 -6.47 14.97
CA ILE A 215 25.94 -6.33 16.15
C ILE A 215 26.70 -6.78 17.39
N GLU A 216 26.85 -5.89 18.35
CA GLU A 216 27.35 -6.19 19.70
C GLU A 216 26.16 -6.40 20.65
N TRP A 217 26.35 -7.27 21.66
CA TRP A 217 25.37 -7.57 22.69
C TRP A 217 26.05 -7.60 24.05
N ASN A 218 25.58 -6.78 24.99
CA ASN A 218 26.17 -6.67 26.34
C ASN A 218 25.38 -7.43 27.43
N GLY A 219 24.34 -8.18 27.04
CA GLY A 219 23.43 -8.86 27.96
C GLY A 219 22.11 -8.11 28.23
N SER A 220 21.96 -6.87 27.75
CA SER A 220 20.76 -6.06 27.94
C SER A 220 20.40 -5.21 26.72
N VAL A 221 21.40 -4.66 26.03
CA VAL A 221 21.21 -3.75 24.90
C VAL A 221 22.06 -4.19 23.73
N PHE A 222 21.49 -4.09 22.52
CA PHE A 222 22.21 -4.23 21.27
C PHE A 222 22.87 -2.91 20.88
N SER A 223 24.10 -2.99 20.37
CA SER A 223 24.82 -1.85 19.82
C SER A 223 25.50 -2.20 18.50
N SER A 224 25.76 -1.20 17.67
CA SER A 224 26.59 -1.38 16.48
C SER A 224 28.06 -1.53 16.89
N ALA A 225 28.81 -2.37 16.17
CA ALA A 225 30.27 -2.38 16.28
C ALA A 225 30.87 -0.99 16.01
N ARG A 226 31.98 -0.67 16.70
CA ARG A 226 32.60 0.67 16.63
C ARG A 226 32.86 1.12 15.19
N GLY A 227 32.31 2.28 14.83
CA GLY A 227 32.47 2.87 13.49
C GLY A 227 31.66 2.18 12.38
N LYS A 228 30.73 1.27 12.72
CA LYS A 228 29.94 0.50 11.74
C LYS A 228 28.47 0.90 11.66
N LYS A 229 28.02 1.93 12.37
CA LYS A 229 26.63 2.41 12.38
C LYS A 229 26.01 2.53 11.00
N ASN A 230 26.71 3.19 10.07
CA ASN A 230 26.22 3.49 8.72
C ASN A 230 26.66 2.45 7.69
N HIS A 231 27.31 1.38 8.11
CA HIS A 231 27.69 0.29 7.21
C HIS A 231 26.49 -0.66 7.02
N PRO A 232 26.44 -1.42 5.90
CA PRO A 232 25.37 -2.37 5.66
C PRO A 232 25.27 -3.40 6.80
N MET A 233 24.05 -3.77 7.17
CA MET A 233 23.82 -4.87 8.09
C MET A 233 24.31 -6.18 7.46
N LEU A 234 25.01 -7.01 8.24
CA LEU A 234 25.59 -8.29 7.78
C LEU A 234 25.16 -9.41 8.72
N LYS A 235 25.27 -10.66 8.24
CA LYS A 235 24.89 -11.88 8.99
C LYS A 235 23.46 -11.82 9.53
N VAL A 236 22.58 -11.20 8.74
CA VAL A 236 21.13 -11.24 8.91
C VAL A 236 20.60 -12.39 8.06
N SER A 237 19.61 -13.11 8.58
CA SER A 237 18.91 -14.14 7.84
C SER A 237 17.75 -13.53 7.04
N TRP A 238 17.20 -14.28 6.10
CA TRP A 238 15.96 -13.89 5.43
C TRP A 238 14.80 -13.62 6.43
N TYR A 239 14.66 -14.45 7.47
CA TYR A 239 13.64 -14.27 8.50
C TYR A 239 13.83 -12.98 9.31
N GLY A 240 15.08 -12.64 9.64
CA GLY A 240 15.42 -11.39 10.32
C GLY A 240 15.12 -10.17 9.46
N SER A 241 15.38 -10.26 8.15
CA SER A 241 15.05 -9.20 7.20
C SER A 241 13.54 -9.00 7.07
N CYS A 242 12.74 -10.07 6.96
CA CYS A 242 11.27 -9.97 6.94
C CYS A 242 10.71 -9.33 8.22
N ALA A 243 11.21 -9.74 9.39
CA ALA A 243 10.81 -9.16 10.68
C ALA A 243 11.18 -7.67 10.77
N PHE A 244 12.36 -7.29 10.28
CA PHE A 244 12.78 -5.89 10.19
C PHE A 244 11.85 -5.07 9.28
N SER A 245 11.48 -5.59 8.11
CA SER A 245 10.53 -4.91 7.21
C SER A 245 9.17 -4.68 7.88
N ASN A 246 8.64 -5.68 8.57
CA ASN A 246 7.41 -5.53 9.35
C ASN A 246 7.54 -4.50 10.46
N TRP A 247 8.65 -4.51 11.21
CA TRP A 247 8.91 -3.53 12.26
C TRP A 247 8.96 -2.10 11.70
N ARG A 248 9.67 -1.88 10.59
CA ARG A 248 9.73 -0.56 9.92
C ARG A 248 8.34 -0.11 9.47
N SER A 249 7.53 -1.03 8.94
CA SER A 249 6.14 -0.73 8.53
C SER A 249 5.34 -0.19 9.71
N LEU A 250 5.43 -0.85 10.86
CA LEU A 250 4.73 -0.43 12.08
C LEU A 250 5.24 0.91 12.61
N GLN A 251 6.54 1.22 12.49
CA GLN A 251 7.08 2.53 12.87
C GLN A 251 6.49 3.68 12.02
N GLU A 252 6.09 3.38 10.78
CA GLU A 252 5.51 4.35 9.84
C GLU A 252 3.97 4.23 9.76
N GLY A 253 3.33 3.44 10.63
CA GLY A 253 1.87 3.28 10.68
C GLY A 253 1.29 2.48 9.51
N LEU A 254 2.10 1.68 8.83
CA LEU A 254 1.74 0.86 7.68
C LEU A 254 1.38 -0.58 8.09
N LEU A 255 0.66 -1.28 7.22
CA LEU A 255 0.34 -2.69 7.43
C LEU A 255 1.58 -3.57 7.16
N PRO A 256 1.93 -4.51 8.05
CA PRO A 256 3.01 -5.46 7.80
C PRO A 256 2.74 -6.32 6.57
N CYS A 257 3.76 -6.53 5.72
CA CYS A 257 3.63 -7.39 4.54
C CYS A 257 3.79 -8.88 4.86
N TYR A 258 4.55 -9.27 5.89
CA TYR A 258 4.81 -10.68 6.17
C TYR A 258 3.98 -11.21 7.35
N ASP A 259 3.40 -12.41 7.20
CA ASP A 259 2.99 -13.21 8.34
C ASP A 259 4.21 -13.94 8.91
N LEU A 260 4.62 -13.63 10.14
CA LEU A 260 5.84 -14.21 10.76
C LEU A 260 5.67 -15.66 11.26
N ASN A 261 4.50 -16.28 11.07
CA ASN A 261 4.28 -17.71 11.32
C ASN A 261 4.41 -18.52 10.03
N THR A 262 3.76 -18.05 8.96
CA THR A 262 3.70 -18.75 7.66
C THR A 262 4.74 -18.27 6.66
N TRP A 263 5.31 -17.09 6.89
CA TRP A 263 6.28 -16.40 6.04
C TRP A 263 5.75 -15.98 4.67
N VAL A 264 4.44 -16.01 4.49
CA VAL A 264 3.77 -15.51 3.29
C VAL A 264 3.82 -13.99 3.28
N CYS A 265 4.15 -13.43 2.12
CA CYS A 265 4.11 -11.99 1.86
C CYS A 265 2.77 -11.61 1.23
N ASP A 266 2.05 -10.69 1.86
CA ASP A 266 0.90 -10.00 1.28
C ASP A 266 1.39 -8.81 0.45
N PHE A 267 1.43 -8.99 -0.87
CA PHE A 267 1.81 -7.94 -1.82
C PHE A 267 0.75 -6.84 -1.99
N SER A 268 -0.45 -7.02 -1.42
CA SER A 268 -1.48 -5.97 -1.40
C SER A 268 -1.38 -5.04 -0.19
N ALA A 269 -0.56 -5.40 0.80
CA ALA A 269 -0.27 -4.53 1.95
C ALA A 269 0.62 -3.35 1.53
N ASN A 270 0.45 -2.22 2.21
CA ASN A 270 1.16 -0.96 1.94
C ASN A 270 2.47 -0.80 2.74
N GLY A 271 2.95 -1.85 3.39
CA GLY A 271 4.17 -1.83 4.20
C GLY A 271 5.45 -2.07 3.41
N PHE A 272 6.55 -2.12 4.15
CA PHE A 272 7.85 -2.51 3.62
C PHE A 272 7.95 -4.02 3.50
N ARG A 273 8.62 -4.46 2.44
CA ARG A 273 8.98 -5.85 2.18
C ARG A 273 10.34 -5.93 1.50
N LEU A 274 10.85 -7.15 1.36
CA LEU A 274 11.98 -7.40 0.47
C LEU A 274 11.53 -7.24 -0.97
N ALA A 275 12.44 -6.75 -1.81
CA ALA A 275 12.25 -6.77 -3.25
C ALA A 275 12.16 -8.22 -3.74
N THR A 276 11.31 -8.44 -4.73
CA THR A 276 11.38 -9.65 -5.56
C THR A 276 12.68 -9.65 -6.36
N GLU A 277 13.07 -10.80 -6.88
CA GLU A 277 14.27 -10.91 -7.73
C GLU A 277 14.18 -10.00 -8.97
N ALA A 278 13.02 -9.96 -9.61
CA ALA A 278 12.79 -9.09 -10.76
C ALA A 278 12.84 -7.59 -10.41
N GLU A 279 12.27 -7.18 -9.28
CA GLU A 279 12.39 -5.79 -8.80
C GLU A 279 13.85 -5.43 -8.50
N TRP A 280 14.64 -6.36 -7.98
CA TRP A 280 16.05 -6.14 -7.65
C TRP A 280 16.94 -6.04 -8.89
N GLU A 281 16.71 -6.86 -9.93
CA GLU A 281 17.48 -6.78 -11.18
C GLU A 281 17.10 -5.54 -12.03
N TYR A 282 15.84 -5.08 -11.91
CA TYR A 282 15.36 -3.92 -12.66
C TYR A 282 15.89 -2.57 -12.16
N ALA A 283 16.14 -2.45 -10.85
CA ALA A 283 16.55 -1.22 -10.17
C ALA A 283 18.03 -0.88 -10.38
#